data_AF-A0A6B3HNG7-F1
#
_entry.id   AF-A0A6B3HNG7-F1
#
_cell.length_a   1.000
_cell.length_b   1.000
_cell.length_c   1.000
_cell.angle_alpha   90.00
_cell.angle_beta   90.00
_cell.angle_gamma   90.00
#
_symmetry.space_group_name_H-M   'P 1'
#
loop_
_entity.id
_entity.type
_entity.pdbx_description
1 polymer ?
#
loop_
_entity_poly.entity_id
_entity_poly.type
_entity_poly.pdbx_seq_one_letter_code
_entity_poly.pdbx_strand_id
1 'polypeptide(L)'
;MRLLAPLIGRRARLRWLHLIIGGALLMPYFLVGTVLVSMLGGGEELFSSPPAQFAAFACALPMVAVSGFFPLVRPLSVAAARALCGVPPALLAEGPARTRQARVRAAAWFTVHLALGGIISGITLALT
;
A
#
# COMPACT_ATOMS: atom_id res chain seq x y z
N MET A 1 6.02 -30.91 8.37
CA MET A 1 6.37 -29.96 7.28
C MET A 1 5.20 -29.57 6.35
N ARG A 2 3.97 -30.10 6.50
CA ARG A 2 2.81 -29.81 5.61
C ARG A 2 2.09 -28.47 5.83
N LEU A 3 2.38 -27.73 6.91
CA LEU A 3 1.73 -26.45 7.21
C LEU A 3 2.28 -25.27 6.41
N LEU A 4 3.47 -25.40 5.82
CA LEU A 4 4.10 -24.36 4.98
C LEU A 4 3.82 -24.54 3.48
N ALA A 5 3.26 -25.68 3.06
CA ALA A 5 2.90 -25.93 1.67
C ALA A 5 1.95 -24.86 1.06
N PRO A 6 0.92 -24.34 1.76
CA PRO A 6 0.10 -23.25 1.23
C PRO A 6 0.86 -21.91 1.13
N LEU A 7 1.95 -21.73 1.89
CA LEU A 7 2.84 -20.56 1.83
C LEU A 7 3.86 -20.65 0.68
N ILE A 8 4.13 -21.85 0.17
CA ILE A 8 5.05 -22.12 -0.96
C ILE A 8 4.25 -22.37 -2.27
N GLY A 9 3.03 -21.82 -2.35
CA GLY A 9 2.19 -21.90 -3.55
C GLY A 9 2.35 -20.68 -4.46
N ARG A 10 2.10 -20.84 -5.77
CA ARG A 10 1.99 -19.72 -6.73
C ARG A 10 1.06 -18.61 -6.24
N ARG A 11 -0.03 -18.96 -5.54
CA ARG A 11 -0.98 -18.01 -4.93
C ARG A 11 -0.37 -17.20 -3.78
N ALA A 12 0.45 -17.80 -2.93
CA ALA A 12 1.13 -17.09 -1.85
C ALA A 12 2.15 -16.09 -2.41
N ARG A 13 2.92 -16.49 -3.43
CA ARG A 13 3.84 -15.58 -4.16
C ARG A 13 3.11 -14.38 -4.77
N LEU A 14 1.96 -14.58 -5.39
CA LEU A 14 1.21 -13.48 -6.00
C LEU A 14 0.59 -12.54 -4.96
N ARG A 15 0.09 -13.07 -3.82
CA ARG A 15 -0.36 -12.23 -2.69
C ARG A 15 0.78 -11.45 -2.05
N TRP A 16 1.95 -12.06 -1.93
CA TRP A 16 3.16 -11.38 -1.46
C TRP A 16 3.59 -10.28 -2.43
N LEU A 17 3.58 -10.56 -3.74
CA LEU A 17 3.87 -9.57 -4.77
C LEU A 17 2.86 -8.40 -4.73
N HIS A 18 1.59 -8.67 -4.46
CA HIS A 18 0.59 -7.63 -4.25
C HIS A 18 1.01 -6.70 -3.11
N LEU A 19 1.40 -7.23 -1.95
CA LEU A 19 1.87 -6.42 -0.81
C LEU A 19 3.14 -5.63 -1.16
N ILE A 20 4.10 -6.23 -1.87
CA ILE A 20 5.32 -5.53 -2.31
C ILE A 20 4.98 -4.37 -3.25
N ILE A 21 4.06 -4.57 -4.19
CA ILE A 21 3.61 -3.51 -5.09
C ILE A 21 2.97 -2.37 -4.27
N GLY A 22 2.18 -2.69 -3.23
CA GLY A 22 1.67 -1.70 -2.29
C GLY A 22 2.79 -0.91 -1.59
N GLY A 23 3.83 -1.60 -1.10
CA GLY A 23 5.00 -0.94 -0.49
C GLY A 23 5.80 -0.09 -1.49
N ALA A 24 5.98 -0.56 -2.72
CA ALA A 24 6.66 0.18 -3.78
C ALA A 24 5.87 1.44 -4.19
N LEU A 25 4.54 1.34 -4.28
CA LEU A 25 3.68 2.49 -4.56
C LEU A 25 3.64 3.50 -3.41
N LEU A 26 3.94 3.08 -2.18
CA LEU A 26 4.03 3.97 -1.03
C LEU A 26 5.29 4.84 -1.07
N MET A 27 6.40 4.36 -1.66
CA MET A 27 7.69 5.06 -1.70
C MET A 27 7.65 6.54 -2.10
N PRO A 28 6.99 6.96 -3.20
CA PRO A 28 6.93 8.37 -3.55
C PRO A 28 6.24 9.23 -2.47
N TYR A 29 5.20 8.70 -1.83
CA TYR A 29 4.52 9.39 -0.73
C TYR A 29 5.36 9.42 0.53
N PHE A 30 6.06 8.33 0.83
CA PHE A 30 6.99 8.25 1.95
C PHE A 30 8.11 9.27 1.79
N LEU A 31 8.71 9.39 0.60
CA LEU A 31 9.75 10.38 0.31
C LEU A 31 9.26 11.81 0.57
N VAL A 32 8.05 12.17 0.10
CA VAL A 32 7.45 13.47 0.41
C VAL A 32 7.24 13.62 1.92
N GLY A 33 6.77 12.58 2.61
CA GLY A 33 6.64 12.55 4.07
C GLY A 33 7.98 12.79 4.78
N THR A 34 9.07 12.18 4.30
CA THR A 34 10.41 12.41 4.86
C THR A 34 10.86 13.85 4.71
N VAL A 35 10.64 14.47 3.54
CA VAL A 35 10.96 15.89 3.31
C VAL A 35 10.18 16.78 4.28
N LEU A 36 8.88 16.55 4.45
CA LEU A 36 8.05 17.31 5.39
C LEU A 36 8.51 17.15 6.84
N VAL A 37 8.82 15.93 7.27
CA VAL A 37 9.31 15.64 8.63
C VAL A 37 10.70 16.24 8.85
N SER A 38 11.62 16.14 7.88
CA SER A 38 12.94 16.80 7.92
C SER A 38 12.83 18.31 8.08
N MET A 39 11.92 18.95 7.34
CA MET A 39 11.71 20.39 7.43
C MET A 39 11.21 20.84 8.81
N LEU A 40 10.40 20.02 9.47
CA LEU A 40 9.84 20.33 10.79
C LEU A 40 10.78 19.93 11.94
N GLY A 41 11.59 18.89 11.76
CA GLY A 41 12.46 18.29 12.78
C GLY A 41 13.90 18.80 12.80
N GLY A 42 14.26 19.79 11.98
CA GLY A 42 15.58 20.43 12.03
C GLY A 42 16.75 19.59 11.51
N GLY A 43 16.49 18.56 10.69
CA GLY A 43 17.53 17.79 10.02
C GLY A 43 18.12 16.60 10.78
N GLU A 44 17.48 16.13 11.87
CA GLU A 44 17.88 14.86 12.48
C GLU A 44 17.84 13.69 11.49
N GLU A 45 18.72 12.70 11.69
CA GLU A 45 18.84 11.54 10.81
C GLU A 45 17.56 10.71 10.79
N LEU A 46 16.75 10.95 9.76
CA LEU A 46 15.43 10.37 9.55
C LEU A 46 15.46 8.86 9.36
N PHE A 47 16.58 8.34 8.86
CA PHE A 47 16.82 6.90 8.69
C PHE A 47 17.35 6.23 9.98
N SER A 48 17.83 7.01 10.94
CA SER A 48 18.46 6.53 12.18
C SER A 48 17.49 6.59 13.36
N SER A 49 16.38 7.31 13.23
CA SER A 49 15.34 7.43 14.26
C SER A 49 14.04 6.72 13.84
N PRO A 50 13.70 5.57 14.47
CA PRO A 50 12.41 4.90 14.23
C PRO A 50 11.18 5.83 14.37
N PRO A 51 11.12 6.76 15.33
CA PRO A 51 10.00 7.70 15.45
C PRO A 51 9.82 8.58 14.20
N ALA A 52 10.90 9.05 13.57
CA ALA A 52 10.81 9.91 12.39
C ALA A 52 10.35 9.13 11.15
N GLN A 53 10.73 7.85 11.03
CA GLN A 53 10.20 6.97 9.98
C GLN A 53 8.70 6.73 10.13
N PHE A 54 8.22 6.49 11.36
CA PHE A 54 6.79 6.36 11.63
C PHE A 54 6.03 7.67 11.38
N ALA A 55 6.64 8.82 11.70
CA ALA A 55 6.06 10.12 11.38
C ALA A 55 5.95 10.35 9.87
N ALA A 56 7.00 10.04 9.09
CA ALA A 56 6.98 10.16 7.64
C ALA A 56 5.94 9.21 7.01
N PHE A 57 5.81 7.99 7.53
CA PHE A 57 4.77 7.05 7.15
C PHE A 57 3.36 7.59 7.46
N ALA A 58 3.16 8.15 8.65
CA ALA A 58 1.89 8.77 9.03
C ALA A 58 1.55 9.98 8.13
N CYS A 59 2.54 10.80 7.75
CA CYS A 59 2.37 11.89 6.80
C CYS A 59 2.03 11.39 5.38
N ALA A 60 2.53 10.22 4.98
CA ALA A 60 2.25 9.62 3.68
C ALA A 60 0.80 9.15 3.54
N LEU A 61 0.17 8.66 4.62
CA LEU A 61 -1.18 8.07 4.57
C LEU A 61 -2.28 9.04 4.09
N PRO A 62 -2.36 10.30 4.56
CA PRO A 62 -3.31 11.28 4.01
C PRO A 62 -3.10 11.53 2.51
N MET A 63 -1.85 11.62 2.05
CA MET A 63 -1.55 11.85 0.64
C MET A 63 -1.99 10.68 -0.24
N VAL A 64 -1.78 9.46 0.26
CA VAL A 64 -2.29 8.23 -0.35
C VAL A 64 -3.82 8.20 -0.38
N ALA A 65 -4.47 8.58 0.71
CA ALA A 65 -5.93 8.61 0.79
C ALA A 65 -6.56 9.61 -0.19
N VAL A 66 -5.96 10.80 -0.33
CA VAL A 66 -6.36 11.80 -1.33
C VAL A 66 -6.17 11.25 -2.74
N SER A 67 -5.03 10.60 -3.00
CA SER A 67 -4.74 9.97 -4.29
C SER A 67 -5.71 8.83 -4.60
N GLY A 68 -6.23 8.13 -3.59
CA GLY A 68 -7.24 7.08 -3.73
C GLY A 68 -8.58 7.56 -4.33
N PHE A 69 -8.85 8.87 -4.35
CA PHE A 69 -10.03 9.43 -5.01
C PHE A 69 -9.89 9.57 -6.54
N PHE A 70 -8.69 9.38 -7.09
CA PHE A 70 -8.46 9.43 -8.53
C PHE A 70 -9.24 8.30 -9.22
N PRO A 71 -10.00 8.60 -10.29
CA PRO A 71 -10.85 7.62 -10.96
C PRO A 71 -10.06 6.44 -11.55
N LEU A 72 -8.76 6.63 -11.80
CA LEU A 72 -7.84 5.60 -12.30
C LEU A 72 -7.36 4.62 -11.21
N VAL A 73 -7.41 4.98 -9.92
CA VAL A 73 -6.91 4.11 -8.85
C VAL A 73 -7.79 2.88 -8.68
N ARG A 74 -9.11 3.02 -8.85
CA ARG A 74 -10.04 1.89 -8.72
C ARG A 74 -9.84 0.80 -9.78
N PRO A 75 -9.81 1.08 -11.10
CA PRO A 75 -9.55 0.05 -12.11
C PRO A 75 -8.15 -0.56 -11.95
N LEU A 76 -7.14 0.23 -11.59
CA LEU A 76 -5.79 -0.27 -11.33
C LEU A 76 -5.75 -1.25 -10.14
N SER A 77 -6.43 -0.89 -9.04
CA SER A 77 -6.53 -1.75 -7.85
C SER A 77 -7.31 -3.04 -8.12
N VAL A 78 -8.38 -2.96 -8.90
CA VAL A 78 -9.18 -4.12 -9.32
C VAL A 78 -8.37 -5.03 -10.24
N ALA A 79 -7.64 -4.48 -11.21
CA ALA A 79 -6.76 -5.23 -12.09
C ALA A 79 -5.65 -5.94 -11.30
N ALA A 80 -5.02 -5.24 -10.34
CA ALA A 80 -4.02 -5.82 -9.46
C ALA A 80 -4.62 -6.95 -8.59
N ALA A 81 -5.79 -6.76 -7.99
CA ALA A 81 -6.46 -7.77 -7.19
C ALA A 81 -6.85 -9.02 -8.02
N ARG A 82 -7.30 -8.83 -9.27
CA ARG A 82 -7.59 -9.96 -10.18
C ARG A 82 -6.32 -10.71 -10.56
N ALA A 83 -5.31 -9.99 -11.03
CA ALA A 83 -4.07 -10.58 -11.53
C ALA A 83 -3.27 -11.29 -10.42
N LEU A 84 -3.29 -10.74 -9.20
CA LEU A 84 -2.40 -11.17 -8.13
C LEU A 84 -3.12 -11.95 -7.02
N CYS A 85 -4.35 -11.59 -6.67
CA CYS A 85 -5.10 -12.31 -5.63
C CYS A 85 -5.96 -13.44 -6.20
N GLY A 86 -6.07 -13.57 -7.52
CA GLY A 86 -6.83 -14.63 -8.20
C GLY A 86 -8.34 -14.53 -7.95
N VAL A 87 -8.84 -13.31 -7.73
CA VAL A 87 -10.24 -13.06 -7.41
C VAL A 87 -11.10 -13.26 -8.69
N PRO A 88 -12.17 -14.08 -8.64
CA PRO A 88 -13.08 -14.26 -9.76
C PRO A 88 -13.64 -12.93 -10.29
N PRO A 89 -13.73 -12.74 -11.62
CA PRO A 89 -14.20 -11.50 -12.23
C PRO A 89 -15.56 -11.02 -11.69
N ALA A 90 -16.47 -11.96 -11.44
CA ALA A 90 -17.82 -11.71 -10.95
C ALA A 90 -17.89 -11.06 -9.56
N LEU A 91 -16.81 -11.13 -8.75
CA LEU A 91 -16.77 -10.56 -7.40
C LEU A 91 -16.24 -9.12 -7.36
N LEU A 92 -15.72 -8.60 -8.48
CA LEU A 92 -15.12 -7.28 -8.54
C LEU A 92 -15.87 -6.40 -9.54
N ALA A 93 -16.54 -5.37 -9.04
CA ALA A 93 -17.18 -4.37 -9.87
C ALA A 93 -16.12 -3.54 -10.62
N GLU A 94 -16.02 -3.72 -11.93
CA GLU A 94 -15.09 -3.01 -12.84
C GLU A 94 -15.57 -1.60 -13.21
N GLY A 95 -16.88 -1.32 -13.11
CA GLY A 95 -17.42 -0.03 -13.52
C GLY A 95 -16.95 1.12 -12.62
N PRO A 96 -16.88 2.38 -13.11
CA PRO A 96 -16.53 3.56 -12.32
C PRO A 96 -17.38 3.68 -11.05
N ALA A 97 -16.82 4.25 -9.98
CA ALA A 97 -17.58 4.44 -8.73
C ALA A 97 -18.62 5.54 -8.95
N ARG A 98 -19.84 5.15 -9.33
CA ARG A 98 -20.94 6.09 -9.64
C ARG A 98 -21.44 6.87 -8.41
N THR A 99 -21.08 6.44 -7.20
CA THR A 99 -21.48 7.09 -5.94
C THR A 99 -20.25 7.52 -5.13
N ARG A 100 -20.36 8.64 -4.37
CA ARG A 100 -19.29 9.10 -3.46
C ARG A 100 -18.88 8.01 -2.46
N GLN A 101 -19.84 7.24 -1.95
CA GLN A 101 -19.57 6.15 -1.01
C GLN A 101 -18.70 5.04 -1.62
N ALA A 102 -18.91 4.70 -2.90
CA ALA A 102 -18.06 3.74 -3.60
C ALA A 102 -16.64 4.29 -3.85
N ARG A 103 -16.50 5.61 -4.05
CA ARG A 103 -15.19 6.28 -4.17
C ARG A 103 -14.41 6.26 -2.85
N VAL A 104 -15.07 6.62 -1.74
CA VAL A 104 -14.45 6.56 -0.41
C VAL A 104 -14.02 5.14 -0.06
N ARG A 105 -14.86 4.13 -0.34
CA ARG A 105 -14.52 2.73 -0.08
C ARG A 105 -13.33 2.26 -0.93
N ALA A 106 -13.25 2.67 -2.20
CA ALA A 106 -12.10 2.36 -3.05
C ALA A 106 -10.82 3.06 -2.56
N ALA A 107 -10.91 4.33 -2.17
CA ALA A 107 -9.78 5.08 -1.60
C ALA A 107 -9.31 4.45 -0.28
N ALA A 108 -10.23 4.02 0.58
CA ALA A 108 -9.92 3.32 1.82
C ALA A 108 -9.20 1.98 1.56
N TRP A 109 -9.71 1.17 0.63
CA TRP A 109 -9.05 -0.08 0.23
C TRP A 109 -7.65 0.15 -0.34
N PHE A 110 -7.48 1.17 -1.18
CA PHE A 110 -6.17 1.54 -1.72
C PHE A 110 -5.21 1.97 -0.62
N THR A 111 -5.68 2.80 0.33
CA THR A 111 -4.88 3.26 1.47
C THR A 111 -4.46 2.10 2.36
N VAL A 112 -5.38 1.18 2.68
CA VAL A 112 -5.07 -0.04 3.44
C VAL A 112 -4.06 -0.91 2.72
N HIS A 113 -4.19 -1.05 1.39
CA HIS A 113 -3.25 -1.82 0.59
C HIS A 113 -1.82 -1.25 0.63
N LEU A 114 -1.68 0.06 0.44
CA LEU A 114 -0.38 0.74 0.50
C LEU A 114 0.20 0.76 1.92
N ALA A 115 -0.64 0.96 2.94
CA ALA A 115 -0.22 0.95 4.33
C ALA A 115 0.32 -0.43 4.75
N LEU A 116 -0.44 -1.50 4.49
CA LEU A 116 0.00 -2.87 4.78
C LEU A 116 1.22 -3.26 3.94
N GLY A 117 1.24 -2.88 2.66
CA GLY A 117 2.39 -3.10 1.79
C GLY A 117 3.65 -2.44 2.32
N GLY A 118 3.56 -1.18 2.74
CA GLY A 118 4.67 -0.44 3.36
C GLY A 118 5.17 -1.07 4.65
N ILE A 119 4.25 -1.49 5.54
CA ILE A 119 4.62 -2.16 6.80
C ILE A 119 5.32 -3.49 6.52
N ILE A 120 4.76 -4.33 5.64
CA ILE A 120 5.34 -5.64 5.29
C ILE A 120 6.71 -5.45 4.63
N SER A 121 6.84 -4.51 3.69
CA SER A 121 8.12 -4.19 3.05
C SER A 121 9.14 -3.66 4.06
N GLY A 122 8.74 -2.76 4.96
CA GLY A 122 9.61 -2.24 6.01
C GLY A 122 10.09 -3.32 6.98
N ILE A 123 9.19 -4.20 7.44
CA ILE A 123 9.54 -5.37 8.26
C ILE A 123 10.50 -6.28 7.49
N THR A 124 10.25 -6.52 6.19
CA THR A 124 11.12 -7.37 5.36
C THR A 124 12.53 -6.78 5.27
N LEU A 125 12.65 -5.48 5.01
CA LEU A 125 13.94 -4.77 4.98
C LEU A 125 14.64 -4.77 6.34
N ALA A 126 13.91 -4.64 7.45
CA ALA A 126 14.49 -4.62 8.79
C ALA A 126 14.99 -6.00 9.25
N LEU A 127 14.44 -7.08 8.69
CA LEU A 127 14.78 -8.46 9.03
C LEU A 127 15.87 -9.07 8.12
N THR A 128 16.23 -8.40 7.03
CA THR A 128 17.29 -8.81 6.09
C THR A 128 18.54 -7.98 6.29
#